data_AF-A0A7N8XPE3-F1
#
_entry.id   AF-A0A7N8XPE3-F1
#
_cell.length_a   1.000
_cell.length_b   1.000
_cell.length_c   1.000
_cell.angle_alpha   90.00
_cell.angle_beta   90.00
_cell.angle_gamma   90.00
#
_symmetry.space_group_name_H-M   'P 1'
#
loop_
_entity.id
_entity.type
_entity.pdbx_description
1 polymer ?
#
loop_
_entity_poly.entity_id
_entity_poly.type
_entity_poly.pdbx_seq_one_letter_code
_entity_poly.pdbx_strand_id
1 'polypeptide(L)'
;MPLRQSGTSTADCKMLPGPNYIDRYFIYIYIHSYMNVCVCVYVYVCMCVYVYNLPVVSSSSLNVFCQGLPNESWAISKINITFELCDTYPSILVIPTNITDEDIKRVSVFRAKHRIPVLSWIHPESQATIIRCSQPLVGPTDRRCKEDERLLQIIMDANAQSHKLTIFDARQSSVAVTNKAKDGGYESESFYTNVELNFLEIPNIHVMRESLRKMKDVVYPTIDEAHWHSAIDQTHWLEYIRLLLAGAAKIADKLESGKTSVVVHCSDGWDRTTQLTSLAMLMLDSYYRTLCGFQVLVEKEWISFGHKFSRVGHGDENHANSERSPLFVQFIDCVWQMTRQFPAAFQFNELFLMTVLDHLYSCLFGTFLYNSEAERAAKEVQTKTVSLWSYINSQPEDFSNPFYVDYEHHVLYPLVSSRHLELWTSYYARWNPRMRPQVPVHQTLKELLILRAELQRKVEELQKEAFSQSPSSSSEHSPSHTHATGTPLHTGV
;
A
#
# COMPACT_ATOMS: atom_id res chain seq x y z
N MET A 1 6.13 -65.04 -29.27
CA MET A 1 4.96 -65.74 -28.67
C MET A 1 5.49 -66.91 -27.85
N PRO A 2 4.86 -67.30 -26.73
CA PRO A 2 4.36 -66.50 -25.59
C PRO A 2 4.92 -67.06 -24.24
N LEU A 3 4.68 -66.39 -23.11
CA LEU A 3 4.12 -67.00 -21.87
C LEU A 3 4.22 -66.08 -20.63
N ARG A 4 3.03 -65.83 -20.07
CA ARG A 4 2.65 -65.76 -18.64
C ARG A 4 3.12 -64.60 -17.75
N GLN A 5 2.12 -63.79 -17.44
CA GLN A 5 1.98 -62.90 -16.29
C GLN A 5 1.97 -63.68 -14.96
N SER A 6 2.61 -63.10 -13.94
CA SER A 6 2.35 -63.35 -12.52
C SER A 6 2.04 -62.02 -11.86
N GLY A 7 0.84 -61.89 -11.28
CA GLY A 7 0.33 -60.67 -10.71
C GLY A 7 0.88 -60.34 -9.32
N THR A 8 0.63 -59.10 -8.91
CA THR A 8 0.52 -58.71 -7.50
C THR A 8 -0.66 -57.75 -7.34
N SER A 9 -1.31 -57.91 -6.19
CA SER A 9 -2.65 -57.45 -5.82
C SER A 9 -2.79 -55.93 -5.76
N THR A 10 -3.88 -55.43 -6.33
CA THR A 10 -4.47 -54.13 -6.05
C THR A 10 -5.25 -54.21 -4.73
N ALA A 11 -4.88 -53.38 -3.75
CA ALA A 11 -5.68 -53.12 -2.59
C ALA A 11 -6.48 -51.82 -2.82
N ASP A 12 -7.79 -52.00 -3.02
CA ASP A 12 -8.79 -50.93 -2.94
C ASP A 12 -8.78 -50.30 -1.55
N CYS A 13 -8.57 -48.99 -1.47
CA CYS A 13 -8.89 -48.23 -0.27
C CYS A 13 -10.06 -47.28 -0.58
N LYS A 14 -11.24 -47.69 -0.10
CA LYS A 14 -12.49 -46.93 -0.17
C LYS A 14 -12.32 -45.55 0.46
N MET A 15 -12.73 -44.52 -0.28
CA MET A 15 -12.91 -43.16 0.23
C MET A 15 -14.14 -43.08 1.14
N LEU A 16 -13.98 -42.48 2.32
CA LEU A 16 -15.07 -41.92 3.11
C LEU A 16 -14.94 -40.39 3.11
N PRO A 17 -16.03 -39.62 3.01
CA PRO A 17 -15.97 -38.17 2.87
C PRO A 17 -15.94 -37.48 4.24
N GLY A 18 -15.07 -36.47 4.38
CA GLY A 18 -15.03 -35.54 5.52
C GLY A 18 -14.38 -34.21 5.12
N PRO A 19 -14.85 -33.05 5.64
CA PRO A 19 -14.48 -31.75 5.12
C PRO A 19 -13.25 -31.16 5.82
N ASN A 20 -12.35 -30.55 5.03
CA ASN A 20 -11.46 -29.41 5.31
C ASN A 20 -10.18 -29.54 4.47
N TYR A 21 -10.13 -28.77 3.39
CA TYR A 21 -9.19 -28.94 2.27
C TYR A 21 -8.10 -27.85 2.17
N ILE A 22 -7.75 -27.20 3.28
CA ILE A 22 -6.70 -26.15 3.28
C ILE A 22 -5.30 -26.70 3.63
N ASP A 23 -5.19 -27.91 4.18
CA ASP A 23 -3.91 -28.44 4.69
C ASP A 23 -3.09 -29.27 3.68
N ARG A 24 -3.34 -29.17 2.37
CA ARG A 24 -2.61 -29.97 1.37
C ARG A 24 -2.07 -29.16 0.21
N TYR A 25 -1.18 -28.20 0.46
CA TYR A 25 -0.23 -27.77 -0.57
C TYR A 25 1.16 -27.48 0.03
N PHE A 26 2.15 -28.20 -0.53
CA PHE A 26 3.61 -28.08 -0.40
C PHE A 26 4.17 -27.11 0.68
N ILE A 27 4.28 -27.60 1.91
CA ILE A 27 5.31 -27.13 2.86
C ILE A 27 5.96 -28.38 3.44
N TYR A 28 7.05 -28.84 2.83
CA TYR A 28 8.03 -29.68 3.52
C TYR A 28 9.41 -29.49 2.87
N ILE A 29 10.41 -29.38 3.74
CA ILE A 29 11.87 -29.34 3.51
C ILE A 29 12.47 -27.92 3.38
N TYR A 30 12.73 -27.26 4.53
CA TYR A 30 14.09 -26.87 4.99
C TYR A 30 14.00 -26.23 6.38
N ILE A 31 14.29 -26.97 7.47
CA ILE A 31 14.50 -26.38 8.81
C ILE A 31 15.62 -27.16 9.52
N HIS A 32 16.78 -26.52 9.66
CA HIS A 32 17.81 -26.66 10.69
C HIS A 32 18.74 -25.45 10.47
N SER A 33 19.06 -24.56 11.40
CA SER A 33 19.18 -24.61 12.85
C SER A 33 19.17 -23.17 13.39
N TYR A 34 19.23 -23.02 14.72
CA TYR A 34 19.42 -21.80 15.53
C TYR A 34 18.16 -21.15 16.11
N MET A 35 17.74 -21.70 17.25
CA MET A 35 17.00 -20.99 18.28
C MET A 35 17.77 -21.18 19.60
N ASN A 36 18.22 -20.09 20.21
CA ASN A 36 18.26 -19.94 21.67
C ASN A 36 18.67 -18.52 22.11
N VAL A 37 18.05 -18.11 23.23
CA VAL A 37 18.42 -17.06 24.22
C VAL A 37 17.58 -15.77 24.29
N CYS A 38 16.67 -15.78 25.28
CA CYS A 38 16.26 -14.77 26.28
C CYS A 38 15.94 -13.30 25.94
N VAL A 39 14.63 -13.01 26.02
CA VAL A 39 13.91 -12.05 26.90
C VAL A 39 14.72 -11.03 27.74
N CYS A 40 14.25 -9.77 27.67
CA CYS A 40 14.48 -8.60 28.55
C CYS A 40 15.72 -7.72 28.32
N VAL A 41 15.64 -6.78 27.35
CA VAL A 41 15.89 -5.32 27.53
C VAL A 41 15.07 -4.59 26.46
N TYR A 42 13.83 -4.21 26.81
CA TYR A 42 12.98 -3.39 25.95
C TYR A 42 13.28 -1.91 26.24
N VAL A 43 13.23 -1.10 25.18
CA VAL A 43 13.33 0.36 25.17
C VAL A 43 14.78 0.91 25.11
N TYR A 44 15.07 1.64 24.04
CA TYR A 44 16.20 2.57 23.79
C TYR A 44 17.45 2.20 22.97
N VAL A 45 17.67 0.95 22.51
CA VAL A 45 18.83 0.65 21.62
C VAL A 45 18.44 -0.12 20.35
N CYS A 46 17.38 0.30 19.66
CA CYS A 46 16.95 -0.31 18.40
C CYS A 46 16.92 0.70 17.24
N MET A 47 17.93 1.56 17.14
CA MET A 47 18.21 2.31 15.92
C MET A 47 19.42 1.67 15.23
N CYS A 48 19.19 1.18 14.01
CA CYS A 48 20.19 0.93 12.95
C CYS A 48 20.88 -0.44 12.79
N VAL A 49 20.71 -1.48 13.64
CA VAL A 49 21.39 -2.79 13.40
C VAL A 49 20.47 -4.02 13.27
N TYR A 50 19.20 -3.96 13.66
CA TYR A 50 18.27 -5.11 13.63
C TYR A 50 17.18 -5.06 12.54
N VAL A 51 17.34 -4.22 11.51
CA VAL A 51 16.31 -4.00 10.46
C VAL A 51 16.11 -5.21 9.54
N TYR A 52 17.06 -6.16 9.47
CA TYR A 52 17.00 -7.28 8.52
C TYR A 52 16.17 -8.49 8.98
N ASN A 53 15.81 -8.62 10.26
CA ASN A 53 15.13 -9.81 10.80
C ASN A 53 13.88 -9.53 11.65
N LEU A 54 13.46 -8.27 11.80
CA LEU A 54 12.18 -7.96 12.43
C LEU A 54 11.03 -8.33 11.48
N PRO A 55 9.97 -9.01 11.95
CA PRO A 55 8.77 -9.21 11.15
C PRO A 55 8.22 -7.83 10.75
N VAL A 56 7.94 -7.58 9.48
CA VAL A 56 7.38 -6.30 9.00
C VAL A 56 6.06 -5.94 9.73
N VAL A 57 5.37 -6.93 10.31
CA VAL A 57 4.21 -6.73 11.21
C VAL A 57 4.56 -5.92 12.47
N SER A 58 5.77 -6.05 13.01
CA SER A 58 6.25 -5.18 14.10
C SER A 58 6.55 -3.76 13.59
N SER A 59 6.96 -3.63 12.32
CA SER A 59 7.22 -2.35 11.65
C SER A 59 5.96 -1.55 11.33
N SER A 60 4.80 -2.17 11.11
CA SER A 60 3.53 -1.46 10.91
C SER A 60 3.04 -0.77 12.19
N SER A 61 3.22 -1.39 13.36
CA SER A 61 2.99 -0.76 14.66
C SER A 61 3.99 0.35 14.94
N LEU A 62 5.26 0.17 14.53
CA LEU A 62 6.30 1.20 14.63
C LEU A 62 6.02 2.41 13.73
N ASN A 63 5.39 2.22 12.57
CA ASN A 63 5.05 3.30 11.63
C ASN A 63 4.10 4.34 12.23
N VAL A 64 3.24 3.97 13.18
CA VAL A 64 2.39 4.92 13.92
C VAL A 64 3.26 5.95 14.66
N PHE A 65 4.34 5.50 15.30
CA PHE A 65 5.27 6.41 16.00
C PHE A 65 6.08 7.27 15.02
N CYS A 66 6.42 6.75 13.83
CA CYS A 66 7.07 7.53 12.79
C CYS A 66 6.21 8.71 12.28
N GLN A 67 4.88 8.64 12.45
CA GLN A 67 3.96 9.73 12.13
C GLN A 67 3.73 10.72 13.29
N GLY A 68 4.49 10.59 14.39
CA GLY A 68 4.35 11.46 15.57
C GLY A 68 3.13 11.14 16.44
N LEU A 69 2.65 9.89 16.42
CA LEU A 69 1.51 9.42 17.21
C LEU A 69 1.96 8.52 18.37
N PRO A 70 1.24 8.47 19.50
CA PRO A 70 0.05 9.29 19.82
C PRO A 70 0.43 10.75 20.08
N ASN A 71 -0.54 11.65 19.96
CA ASN A 71 -0.40 13.08 20.26
C ASN A 71 -1.63 13.59 21.03
N GLU A 72 -1.77 14.91 21.20
CA GLU A 72 -2.87 15.51 21.96
C GLU A 72 -4.25 15.21 21.36
N SER A 73 -4.34 15.04 20.04
CA SER A 73 -5.59 14.82 19.31
C SER A 73 -5.89 13.35 19.01
N TRP A 74 -4.87 12.47 19.01
CA TRP A 74 -4.96 11.09 18.55
C TRP A 74 -4.31 10.11 19.53
N ALA A 75 -5.06 9.09 19.92
CA ALA A 75 -4.64 8.05 20.85
C ALA A 75 -4.52 6.68 20.17
N ILE A 76 -3.56 5.88 20.64
CA ILE A 76 -3.47 4.45 20.32
C ILE A 76 -4.42 3.69 21.24
N SER A 77 -5.53 3.19 20.68
CA SER A 77 -6.53 2.40 21.39
C SER A 77 -6.29 0.91 21.26
N LYS A 78 -6.48 0.21 22.38
CA LYS A 78 -6.43 -1.26 22.50
C LYS A 78 -7.84 -1.89 22.55
N ILE A 79 -8.88 -1.12 22.24
CA ILE A 79 -10.27 -1.60 22.29
C ILE A 79 -10.51 -2.83 21.40
N ASN A 80 -9.71 -3.02 20.35
CA ASN A 80 -9.82 -4.15 19.42
C ASN A 80 -8.72 -5.22 19.62
N ILE A 81 -8.03 -5.25 20.77
CA ILE A 81 -6.88 -6.16 20.99
C ILE A 81 -7.27 -7.65 20.87
N THR A 82 -8.52 -7.99 21.21
CA THR A 82 -9.09 -9.35 21.07
C THR A 82 -9.91 -9.53 19.79
N PHE A 83 -9.95 -8.52 18.91
CA PHE A 83 -10.74 -8.49 17.68
C PHE A 83 -12.27 -8.53 17.87
N GLU A 84 -12.76 -8.30 19.09
CA GLU A 84 -14.19 -8.32 19.42
C GLU A 84 -14.96 -7.12 18.88
N LEU A 85 -14.33 -5.95 18.78
CA LEU A 85 -14.96 -4.76 18.24
C LEU A 85 -15.14 -4.88 16.72
N CYS A 86 -14.09 -5.31 16.02
CA CYS A 86 -14.10 -5.57 14.59
C CYS A 86 -13.05 -6.62 14.22
N ASP A 87 -13.53 -7.79 13.79
CA ASP A 87 -12.74 -8.99 13.45
C ASP A 87 -11.90 -8.87 12.15
N THR A 88 -12.17 -7.83 11.36
CA THR A 88 -11.48 -7.51 10.11
C THR A 88 -10.59 -6.28 10.19
N TYR A 89 -10.49 -5.65 11.36
CA TYR A 89 -9.57 -4.56 11.66
C TYR A 89 -8.34 -5.07 12.42
N PRO A 90 -7.26 -4.28 12.46
CA PRO A 90 -6.10 -4.61 13.25
C PRO A 90 -6.41 -4.58 14.76
N SER A 91 -5.56 -5.25 15.53
CA SER A 91 -5.69 -5.34 16.99
C SER A 91 -5.47 -3.99 17.70
N ILE A 92 -4.74 -3.08 17.05
CA ILE A 92 -4.46 -1.72 17.52
C ILE A 92 -5.09 -0.72 16.55
N LEU A 93 -5.83 0.25 17.09
CA LEU A 93 -6.49 1.30 16.32
C LEU A 93 -6.03 2.68 16.77
N VAL A 94 -5.89 3.62 15.84
CA VAL A 94 -5.67 5.03 16.17
C VAL A 94 -6.99 5.78 16.03
N ILE A 95 -7.47 6.33 17.14
CA ILE A 95 -8.75 7.03 17.27
C ILE A 95 -8.53 8.39 17.95
N PRO A 96 -9.46 9.35 17.83
CA PRO A 96 -9.32 10.63 18.53
C PRO A 96 -9.26 10.46 20.06
N THR A 97 -8.52 11.31 20.76
CA THR A 97 -8.40 11.28 22.24
C THR A 97 -9.72 11.55 22.97
N ASN A 98 -10.59 12.39 22.39
CA ASN A 98 -11.81 12.88 23.04
C ASN A 98 -13.07 12.03 22.76
N ILE A 99 -12.92 10.73 22.51
CA ILE A 99 -14.04 9.79 22.32
C ILE A 99 -14.01 8.68 23.38
N THR A 100 -15.18 8.28 23.87
CA THR A 100 -15.28 7.21 24.87
C THR A 100 -15.40 5.83 24.22
N ASP A 101 -14.92 4.78 24.90
CA ASP A 101 -15.06 3.39 24.41
C ASP A 101 -16.53 2.99 24.18
N GLU A 102 -17.46 3.50 25.00
CA GLU A 102 -18.89 3.25 24.82
C GLU A 102 -19.46 3.95 23.58
N ASP A 103 -19.00 5.16 23.26
CA ASP A 103 -19.35 5.81 21.99
C ASP A 103 -18.80 5.01 20.81
N ILE A 104 -17.55 4.54 20.89
CA ILE A 104 -16.94 3.70 19.84
C ILE A 104 -17.73 2.41 19.61
N LYS A 105 -18.19 1.73 20.67
CA LYS A 105 -19.07 0.55 20.55
C LYS A 105 -20.41 0.88 19.88
N ARG A 106 -20.99 2.06 20.15
CA ARG A 106 -22.22 2.50 19.45
C ARG A 106 -21.95 2.78 17.98
N VAL A 107 -20.83 3.44 17.65
CA VAL A 107 -20.40 3.70 16.27
C VAL A 107 -20.16 2.39 15.51
N SER A 108 -19.55 1.39 16.15
CA SER A 108 -19.27 0.10 15.50
C SER A 108 -20.56 -0.62 15.08
N VAL A 109 -21.65 -0.50 15.84
CA VAL A 109 -22.94 -1.07 15.43
C VAL A 109 -23.54 -0.30 14.24
N PHE A 110 -23.23 0.99 14.08
CA PHE A 110 -23.73 1.82 12.99
C PHE A 110 -22.90 1.73 11.70
N ARG A 111 -21.65 1.24 11.77
CA ARG A 111 -20.76 1.09 10.62
C ARG A 111 -20.78 -0.36 10.12
N ALA A 112 -20.93 -0.56 8.80
CA ALA A 112 -21.01 -1.90 8.23
C ALA A 112 -19.79 -2.77 8.62
N LYS A 113 -20.03 -4.02 9.06
CA LYS A 113 -18.98 -4.93 9.55
C LYS A 113 -18.17 -4.37 10.73
N HIS A 114 -18.72 -3.39 11.45
CA HIS A 114 -18.08 -2.77 12.60
C HIS A 114 -16.80 -1.98 12.30
N ARG A 115 -16.60 -1.62 11.03
CA ARG A 115 -15.39 -0.93 10.56
C ARG A 115 -15.53 0.58 10.72
N ILE A 116 -15.33 1.02 11.96
CA ILE A 116 -15.43 2.42 12.38
C ILE A 116 -14.40 3.33 11.69
N PRO A 117 -14.62 4.66 11.65
CA PRO A 117 -13.62 5.64 11.28
C PRO A 117 -12.36 5.54 12.15
N VAL A 118 -11.23 5.18 11.53
CA VAL A 118 -9.91 5.12 12.19
C VAL A 118 -8.83 5.75 11.31
N LEU A 119 -7.79 6.28 11.96
CA LEU A 119 -6.69 6.95 11.28
C LEU A 119 -5.85 5.97 10.47
N SER A 120 -5.61 6.35 9.22
CA SER A 120 -4.70 5.68 8.30
C SER A 120 -3.41 6.47 8.14
N TRP A 121 -3.48 7.80 8.01
CA TRP A 121 -2.30 8.65 7.89
C TRP A 121 -2.56 10.05 8.45
N ILE A 122 -1.51 10.73 8.93
CA ILE A 122 -1.56 12.13 9.37
C ILE A 122 -0.43 12.93 8.73
N HIS A 123 -0.77 14.13 8.26
CA HIS A 123 0.18 15.04 7.67
C HIS A 123 1.11 15.63 8.74
N PRO A 124 2.45 15.57 8.58
CA PRO A 124 3.40 15.96 9.63
C PRO A 124 3.24 17.43 10.05
N GLU A 125 3.01 18.35 9.10
CA GLU A 125 2.87 19.77 9.40
C GLU A 125 1.42 20.21 9.70
N SER A 126 0.49 19.95 8.77
CA SER A 126 -0.88 20.49 8.88
C SER A 126 -1.79 19.73 9.82
N GLN A 127 -1.39 18.53 10.26
CA GLN A 127 -2.23 17.59 11.04
C GLN A 127 -3.52 17.15 10.31
N ALA A 128 -3.64 17.41 8.99
CA ALA A 128 -4.71 16.86 8.17
C ALA A 128 -4.58 15.33 8.09
N THR A 129 -5.70 14.62 8.21
CA THR A 129 -5.70 13.16 8.33
C THR A 129 -6.41 12.44 7.19
N ILE A 130 -5.94 11.25 6.85
CA ILE A 130 -6.68 10.25 6.08
C ILE A 130 -7.30 9.29 7.08
N ILE A 131 -8.63 9.27 7.14
CA ILE A 131 -9.42 8.35 7.95
C ILE A 131 -10.06 7.32 7.03
N ARG A 132 -10.15 6.07 7.48
CA ARG A 132 -10.82 4.99 6.73
C ARG A 132 -11.93 4.33 7.54
N CYS A 133 -12.99 3.92 6.84
CA CYS A 133 -14.11 3.15 7.40
C CYS A 133 -14.91 2.39 6.34
N SER A 134 -15.96 1.70 6.78
CA SER A 134 -17.06 1.23 5.93
C SER A 134 -18.19 2.27 5.84
N GLN A 135 -19.16 2.02 4.95
CA GLN A 135 -20.39 2.83 4.89
C GLN A 135 -21.15 2.86 6.23
N PRO A 136 -21.89 3.94 6.51
CA PRO A 136 -22.85 4.00 7.61
C PRO A 136 -24.12 3.19 7.27
N LEU A 137 -24.78 2.65 8.30
CA LEU A 137 -26.01 1.84 8.19
C LEU A 137 -27.30 2.68 8.30
N VAL A 138 -27.34 3.73 7.48
CA VAL A 138 -28.44 4.73 7.43
C VAL A 138 -29.77 4.06 7.06
N GLY A 139 -29.75 3.21 6.05
CA GLY A 139 -30.92 2.50 5.55
C GLY A 139 -31.97 3.39 4.88
N PRO A 140 -33.12 2.81 4.47
CA PRO A 140 -34.18 3.53 3.79
C PRO A 140 -34.93 4.52 4.68
N THR A 141 -34.79 4.40 6.00
CA THR A 141 -35.47 5.25 7.00
C THR A 141 -34.61 6.41 7.52
N ASP A 142 -33.45 6.65 6.90
CA ASP A 142 -32.53 7.71 7.32
C ASP A 142 -32.15 7.62 8.81
N ARG A 143 -31.80 6.41 9.27
CA ARG A 143 -31.30 6.19 10.63
C ARG A 143 -30.05 7.00 10.88
N ARG A 144 -29.95 7.53 12.08
CA ARG A 144 -28.85 8.38 12.54
C ARG A 144 -28.18 7.78 13.77
N CYS A 145 -26.90 8.06 13.91
CA CYS A 145 -26.11 7.71 15.09
C CYS A 145 -25.41 8.98 15.59
N LYS A 146 -25.83 9.48 16.76
CA LYS A 146 -25.28 10.71 17.33
C LYS A 146 -23.80 10.57 17.66
N GLU A 147 -23.38 9.35 18.01
CA GLU A 147 -22.00 9.01 18.32
C GLU A 147 -21.13 9.00 17.06
N ASP A 148 -21.65 8.58 15.91
CA ASP A 148 -20.93 8.63 14.62
C ASP A 148 -20.79 10.08 14.14
N GLU A 149 -21.88 10.85 14.22
CA GLU A 149 -21.87 12.30 13.94
C GLU A 149 -20.84 13.02 14.83
N ARG A 150 -20.82 12.70 16.14
CA ARG A 150 -19.84 13.25 17.09
C ARG A 150 -18.42 12.80 16.77
N LEU A 151 -18.20 11.53 16.42
CA LEU A 151 -16.86 11.03 16.08
C LEU A 151 -16.31 11.79 14.87
N LEU A 152 -17.10 11.96 13.80
CA LEU A 152 -16.67 12.72 12.63
C LEU A 152 -16.43 14.20 12.95
N GLN A 153 -17.23 14.80 13.84
CA GLN A 153 -16.99 16.15 14.34
C GLN A 153 -15.66 16.27 15.09
N ILE A 154 -15.34 15.34 15.99
CA ILE A 154 -14.05 15.34 16.71
C ILE A 154 -12.87 15.15 15.75
N ILE A 155 -13.01 14.31 14.72
CA ILE A 155 -12.00 14.13 13.67
C ILE A 155 -11.74 15.43 12.91
N MET A 156 -12.79 16.21 12.62
CA MET A 156 -12.66 17.52 12.01
C MET A 156 -11.95 18.50 12.95
N ASP A 157 -12.38 18.55 14.22
CA ASP A 157 -11.84 19.46 15.23
C ASP A 157 -10.38 19.15 15.61
N ALA A 158 -9.92 17.90 15.39
CA ALA A 158 -8.52 17.51 15.53
C ALA A 158 -7.59 18.19 14.52
N ASN A 159 -8.12 18.77 13.45
CA ASN A 159 -7.35 19.54 12.47
C ASN A 159 -7.68 21.03 12.60
N ALA A 160 -6.77 21.77 13.25
CA ALA A 160 -6.94 23.21 13.48
C ALA A 160 -6.94 24.08 12.21
N GLN A 161 -6.52 23.54 11.06
CA GLN A 161 -6.37 24.29 9.80
C GLN A 161 -7.64 24.33 8.95
N SER A 162 -8.64 23.48 9.23
CA SER A 162 -9.86 23.40 8.43
C SER A 162 -11.11 23.26 9.30
N HIS A 163 -12.16 24.00 8.95
CA HIS A 163 -13.49 23.87 9.55
C HIS A 163 -14.43 22.96 8.75
N LYS A 164 -13.87 22.14 7.85
CA LYS A 164 -14.62 21.24 6.97
C LYS A 164 -13.97 19.87 6.96
N LEU A 165 -14.78 18.82 6.90
CA LEU A 165 -14.35 17.44 6.69
C LEU A 165 -14.86 16.95 5.34
N THR A 166 -13.99 16.36 4.52
CA THR A 166 -14.40 15.82 3.21
C THR A 166 -14.49 14.31 3.25
N ILE A 167 -15.63 13.77 2.85
CA ILE A 167 -15.83 12.33 2.70
C ILE A 167 -15.71 11.96 1.24
N PHE A 168 -14.83 11.02 0.94
CA PHE A 168 -14.71 10.39 -0.37
C PHE A 168 -15.32 8.99 -0.30
N ASP A 169 -16.52 8.85 -0.84
CA ASP A 169 -17.14 7.56 -1.09
C ASP A 169 -16.63 7.03 -2.43
N ALA A 170 -15.92 5.91 -2.40
CA ALA A 170 -15.33 5.34 -3.61
C ALA A 170 -16.38 4.90 -4.64
N ARG A 171 -17.64 4.69 -4.24
CA ARG A 171 -18.68 4.11 -5.09
C ARG A 171 -19.17 5.10 -6.14
N GLN A 172 -19.86 4.53 -7.11
CA GLN A 172 -20.80 5.27 -7.94
C GLN A 172 -22.00 5.71 -7.10
N SER A 173 -22.45 6.95 -7.28
CA SER A 173 -23.57 7.51 -6.51
C SER A 173 -24.82 6.63 -6.58
N SER A 174 -25.14 6.07 -7.76
CA SER A 174 -26.25 5.14 -7.96
C SER A 174 -26.16 3.86 -7.12
N VAL A 175 -24.94 3.34 -6.93
CA VAL A 175 -24.68 2.16 -6.09
C VAL A 175 -24.80 2.52 -4.61
N ALA A 176 -24.37 3.71 -4.20
CA ALA A 176 -24.53 4.19 -2.84
C ALA A 176 -26.02 4.36 -2.46
N VAL A 177 -26.84 4.88 -3.38
CA VAL A 177 -28.31 4.94 -3.23
C VAL A 177 -28.92 3.55 -3.13
N THR A 178 -28.49 2.61 -3.96
CA THR A 178 -28.96 1.21 -3.89
C THR A 178 -28.59 0.54 -2.56
N ASN A 179 -27.40 0.83 -2.03
CA ASN A 179 -27.00 0.35 -0.71
C ASN A 179 -27.81 1.00 0.42
N LYS A 180 -28.16 2.28 0.30
CA LYS A 180 -29.07 2.95 1.24
C LYS A 180 -30.41 2.22 1.31
N ALA A 181 -30.95 1.78 0.18
CA ALA A 181 -32.18 0.98 0.15
C ALA A 181 -32.03 -0.42 0.81
N LYS A 182 -30.79 -0.90 1.02
CA LYS A 182 -30.45 -2.19 1.64
C LYS A 182 -29.72 -2.02 2.98
N ASP A 183 -30.22 -1.13 3.82
CA ASP A 183 -29.71 -0.85 5.17
C ASP A 183 -28.30 -0.23 5.29
N GLY A 184 -27.57 -0.05 4.19
CA GLY A 184 -26.31 0.71 4.13
C GLY A 184 -26.58 2.21 3.93
N GLY A 185 -25.70 2.90 3.20
CA GLY A 185 -25.95 4.30 2.82
C GLY A 185 -24.69 5.14 2.79
N TYR A 186 -24.86 6.44 2.99
CA TYR A 186 -23.81 7.46 2.99
C TYR A 186 -24.23 8.61 3.91
N GLU A 187 -23.27 9.42 4.31
CA GLU A 187 -23.42 10.54 5.21
C GLU A 187 -24.14 11.70 4.51
N SER A 188 -25.37 12.01 4.92
CA SER A 188 -26.11 13.15 4.37
C SER A 188 -25.58 14.48 4.92
N GLU A 189 -25.25 15.42 4.04
CA GLU A 189 -24.78 16.77 4.41
C GLU A 189 -25.81 17.55 5.27
N SER A 190 -27.08 17.13 5.27
CA SER A 190 -28.11 17.69 6.15
C SER A 190 -27.96 17.30 7.63
N PHE A 191 -27.29 16.18 7.93
CA PHE A 191 -27.13 15.65 9.28
C PHE A 191 -25.68 15.78 9.75
N TYR A 192 -24.73 15.58 8.85
CA TYR A 192 -23.31 15.77 9.11
C TYR A 192 -22.93 17.20 8.75
N THR A 193 -22.99 18.08 9.75
CA THR A 193 -22.69 19.51 9.57
C THR A 193 -21.21 19.68 9.20
N ASN A 194 -20.89 20.62 8.31
CA ASN A 194 -19.52 20.88 7.83
C ASN A 194 -18.84 19.70 7.12
N VAL A 195 -19.62 18.69 6.71
CA VAL A 195 -19.15 17.59 5.88
C VAL A 195 -19.49 17.85 4.42
N GLU A 196 -18.55 17.53 3.53
CA GLU A 196 -18.75 17.48 2.07
C GLU A 196 -18.57 16.06 1.57
N LEU A 197 -19.58 15.52 0.91
CA LEU A 197 -19.55 14.17 0.36
C LEU A 197 -19.26 14.16 -1.15
N ASN A 198 -18.22 13.45 -1.54
CA ASN A 198 -17.81 13.28 -2.94
C ASN A 198 -17.83 11.80 -3.34
N PHE A 199 -18.53 11.48 -4.42
CA PHE A 199 -18.48 10.15 -5.05
C PHE A 199 -17.33 10.07 -6.06
N LEU A 200 -16.51 9.02 -5.96
CA LEU A 200 -15.37 8.81 -6.87
C LEU A 200 -15.71 7.94 -8.08
N GLU A 201 -16.93 7.41 -8.13
CA GLU A 201 -17.46 6.68 -9.29
C GLU A 201 -16.66 5.42 -9.68
N ILE A 202 -16.02 4.75 -8.71
CA ILE A 202 -15.25 3.52 -8.96
C ILE A 202 -16.19 2.29 -8.91
N PRO A 203 -16.29 1.52 -10.01
CA PRO A 203 -17.15 0.34 -10.07
C PRO A 203 -16.79 -0.77 -9.07
N ASN A 204 -17.69 -1.74 -8.92
CA ASN A 204 -17.51 -2.84 -7.95
C ASN A 204 -16.56 -3.95 -8.47
N ILE A 205 -16.34 -4.95 -7.61
CA ILE A 205 -15.41 -6.07 -7.85
C ILE A 205 -15.74 -6.90 -9.11
N HIS A 206 -17.02 -6.99 -9.49
CA HIS A 206 -17.46 -7.79 -10.63
C HIS A 206 -17.07 -7.13 -11.95
N VAL A 207 -17.16 -5.79 -12.00
CA VAL A 207 -16.72 -5.00 -13.16
C VAL A 207 -15.20 -5.15 -13.34
N MET A 208 -14.42 -5.11 -12.26
CA MET A 208 -12.97 -5.27 -12.32
C MET A 208 -12.55 -6.68 -12.76
N ARG A 209 -13.28 -7.72 -12.31
CA ARG A 209 -13.07 -9.09 -12.78
C ARG A 209 -13.32 -9.21 -14.28
N GLU A 210 -14.44 -8.68 -14.76
CA GLU A 210 -14.79 -8.74 -16.18
C GLU A 210 -13.79 -7.96 -17.06
N SER A 211 -13.34 -6.81 -16.57
CA SER A 211 -12.30 -6.01 -17.24
C SER A 211 -11.00 -6.78 -17.44
N LEU A 212 -10.49 -7.44 -16.38
CA LEU A 212 -9.28 -8.26 -16.50
C LEU A 212 -9.50 -9.51 -17.36
N ARG A 213 -10.70 -10.11 -17.31
CA ARG A 213 -11.06 -11.24 -18.19
C ARG A 213 -10.93 -10.83 -19.66
N LYS A 214 -11.50 -9.69 -20.05
CA LYS A 214 -11.36 -9.13 -21.40
C LYS A 214 -9.89 -8.82 -21.73
N MET A 215 -9.15 -8.23 -20.79
CA MET A 215 -7.72 -7.94 -20.98
C MET A 215 -6.92 -9.20 -21.33
N LYS A 216 -7.15 -10.29 -20.60
CA LYS A 216 -6.52 -11.58 -20.89
C LYS A 216 -6.78 -12.04 -22.32
N ASP A 217 -8.02 -11.96 -22.79
CA ASP A 217 -8.42 -12.38 -24.15
C ASP A 217 -7.74 -11.53 -25.24
N VAL A 218 -7.41 -10.27 -24.96
CA VAL A 218 -6.70 -9.37 -25.89
C VAL A 218 -5.20 -9.66 -25.94
N VAL A 219 -4.58 -9.96 -24.80
CA VAL A 219 -3.11 -10.11 -24.71
C VAL A 219 -2.61 -11.55 -24.92
N TYR A 220 -3.48 -12.56 -24.81
CA TYR A 220 -3.11 -13.97 -24.87
C TYR A 220 -4.20 -14.86 -25.50
N PRO A 221 -3.86 -15.84 -26.37
CA PRO A 221 -2.51 -16.30 -26.73
C PRO A 221 -1.87 -15.53 -27.88
N THR A 222 -2.66 -14.88 -28.73
CA THR A 222 -2.21 -14.16 -29.93
C THR A 222 -2.78 -12.76 -29.93
N ILE A 223 -1.96 -11.78 -30.29
CA ILE A 223 -2.35 -10.37 -30.34
C ILE A 223 -2.77 -10.02 -31.76
N ASP A 224 -3.96 -9.43 -31.89
CA ASP A 224 -4.40 -8.77 -33.12
C ASP A 224 -3.80 -7.35 -33.18
N GLU A 225 -2.71 -7.20 -33.94
CA GLU A 225 -2.00 -5.92 -34.07
C GLU A 225 -2.87 -4.84 -34.74
N ALA A 226 -3.80 -5.20 -35.63
CA ALA A 226 -4.63 -4.24 -36.37
C ALA A 226 -5.66 -3.56 -35.47
N HIS A 227 -6.17 -4.28 -34.46
CA HIS A 227 -7.20 -3.79 -33.54
C HIS A 227 -6.68 -3.63 -32.10
N TRP A 228 -5.36 -3.64 -31.88
CA TRP A 228 -4.75 -3.60 -30.55
C TRP A 228 -5.32 -2.49 -29.66
N HIS A 229 -5.27 -1.24 -30.13
CA HIS A 229 -5.69 -0.10 -29.32
C HIS A 229 -7.19 -0.11 -29.01
N SER A 230 -8.04 -0.47 -29.98
CA SER A 230 -9.49 -0.53 -29.77
C SER A 230 -9.88 -1.71 -28.88
N ALA A 231 -9.21 -2.86 -29.01
CA ALA A 231 -9.43 -4.02 -28.17
C ALA A 231 -9.05 -3.75 -26.71
N ILE A 232 -7.90 -3.11 -26.47
CA ILE A 232 -7.48 -2.68 -25.13
C ILE A 232 -8.47 -1.67 -24.53
N ASP A 233 -8.93 -0.68 -25.31
CA ASP A 233 -9.90 0.31 -24.86
C ASP A 233 -11.23 -0.35 -24.41
N GLN A 234 -11.71 -1.35 -25.15
CA GLN A 234 -12.93 -2.11 -24.83
C GLN A 234 -12.85 -2.96 -23.55
N THR A 235 -11.64 -3.19 -23.02
CA THR A 235 -11.47 -3.81 -21.69
C THR A 235 -11.84 -2.85 -20.56
N HIS A 236 -11.75 -1.55 -20.81
CA HIS A 236 -11.83 -0.46 -19.83
C HIS A 236 -10.80 -0.54 -18.69
N TRP A 237 -9.79 -1.40 -18.78
CA TRP A 237 -8.83 -1.59 -17.69
C TRP A 237 -8.10 -0.30 -17.34
N LEU A 238 -7.54 0.38 -18.35
CA LEU A 238 -6.84 1.66 -18.17
C LEU A 238 -7.78 2.76 -17.66
N GLU A 239 -9.06 2.71 -18.01
CA GLU A 239 -10.06 3.63 -17.47
C GLU A 239 -10.28 3.39 -15.96
N TYR A 240 -10.28 2.15 -15.49
CA TYR A 240 -10.40 1.85 -14.06
C TYR A 240 -9.12 2.19 -13.28
N ILE A 241 -7.93 1.99 -13.88
CA ILE A 241 -6.66 2.49 -13.33
C ILE A 241 -6.69 4.02 -13.21
N ARG A 242 -7.22 4.70 -14.25
CA ARG A 242 -7.40 6.14 -14.27
C ARG A 242 -8.29 6.64 -13.14
N LEU A 243 -9.44 6.01 -12.91
CA LEU A 243 -10.37 6.39 -11.83
C LEU A 243 -9.74 6.23 -10.45
N LEU A 244 -8.96 5.16 -10.22
CA LEU A 244 -8.24 4.93 -8.96
C LEU A 244 -7.19 6.00 -8.71
N LEU A 245 -6.31 6.26 -9.69
CA LEU A 245 -5.28 7.30 -9.58
C LEU A 245 -5.90 8.70 -9.43
N ALA A 246 -6.97 8.99 -10.16
CA ALA A 246 -7.66 10.28 -10.05
C ALA A 246 -8.33 10.47 -8.68
N GLY A 247 -8.94 9.41 -8.13
CA GLY A 247 -9.50 9.43 -6.78
C GLY A 247 -8.43 9.64 -5.71
N ALA A 248 -7.31 8.91 -5.81
CA ALA A 248 -6.18 9.06 -4.90
C ALA A 248 -5.53 10.45 -4.98
N ALA A 249 -5.37 11.00 -6.19
CA ALA A 249 -4.84 12.35 -6.38
C ALA A 249 -5.76 13.43 -5.79
N LYS A 250 -7.09 13.28 -5.90
CA LYS A 250 -8.06 14.17 -5.23
C LYS A 250 -7.94 14.10 -3.71
N ILE A 251 -7.78 12.90 -3.16
CA ILE A 251 -7.55 12.69 -1.73
C ILE A 251 -6.26 13.41 -1.31
N ALA A 252 -5.14 13.14 -2.00
CA ALA A 252 -3.85 13.76 -1.71
C ALA A 252 -3.89 15.30 -1.81
N ASP A 253 -4.50 15.86 -2.86
CA ASP A 253 -4.68 17.30 -3.04
C ASP A 253 -5.49 17.94 -1.91
N LYS A 254 -6.52 17.24 -1.40
CA LYS A 254 -7.33 17.76 -0.30
C LYS A 254 -6.55 17.89 1.01
N LEU A 255 -5.61 16.98 1.27
CA LEU A 255 -4.71 17.06 2.42
C LEU A 255 -3.56 18.06 2.20
N GLU A 256 -2.91 18.01 1.04
CA GLU A 256 -1.69 18.80 0.77
C GLU A 256 -2.02 20.26 0.44
N SER A 257 -2.90 20.50 -0.53
CA SER A 257 -3.28 21.86 -0.94
C SER A 257 -4.38 22.41 -0.04
N GLY A 258 -5.37 21.58 0.27
CA GLY A 258 -6.55 21.98 1.04
C GLY A 258 -6.38 21.97 2.55
N LYS A 259 -5.27 21.40 3.07
CA LYS A 259 -5.01 21.18 4.51
C LYS A 259 -6.22 20.63 5.27
N THR A 260 -7.04 19.84 4.58
CA THR A 260 -8.35 19.35 5.05
C THR A 260 -8.25 17.86 5.33
N SER A 261 -8.75 17.42 6.50
CA SER A 261 -8.87 16.00 6.81
C SER A 261 -9.95 15.35 5.94
N VAL A 262 -9.77 14.07 5.65
CA VAL A 262 -10.67 13.31 4.78
C VAL A 262 -11.05 11.98 5.39
N VAL A 263 -12.26 11.52 5.08
CA VAL A 263 -12.71 10.16 5.38
C VAL A 263 -12.91 9.43 4.06
N VAL A 264 -12.26 8.28 3.91
CA VAL A 264 -12.36 7.43 2.72
C VAL A 264 -13.13 6.17 3.09
N HIS A 265 -14.24 5.92 2.42
CA HIS A 265 -14.96 4.67 2.58
C HIS A 265 -15.54 4.19 1.24
N CYS A 266 -16.14 3.00 1.27
CA CYS A 266 -16.93 2.47 0.17
C CYS A 266 -18.11 1.71 0.77
N SER A 267 -18.43 0.50 0.29
CA SER A 267 -19.37 -0.40 0.97
C SER A 267 -18.77 -0.96 2.26
N ASP A 268 -17.85 -1.92 2.14
CA ASP A 268 -17.28 -2.64 3.29
C ASP A 268 -15.95 -2.05 3.78
N GLY A 269 -15.30 -1.15 3.03
CA GLY A 269 -14.09 -0.46 3.51
C GLY A 269 -12.78 -1.27 3.47
N TRP A 270 -12.72 -2.41 2.76
CA TRP A 270 -11.52 -3.26 2.63
C TRP A 270 -10.98 -3.40 1.18
N ASP A 271 -11.71 -2.88 0.18
CA ASP A 271 -11.37 -3.01 -1.25
C ASP A 271 -10.91 -1.67 -1.83
N ARG A 272 -11.85 -0.89 -2.40
CA ARG A 272 -11.57 0.42 -3.01
C ARG A 272 -11.01 1.42 -2.01
N THR A 273 -11.50 1.39 -0.77
CA THR A 273 -10.96 2.20 0.33
C THR A 273 -9.47 1.94 0.51
N THR A 274 -9.07 0.67 0.56
CA THR A 274 -7.67 0.27 0.70
C THR A 274 -6.82 0.71 -0.50
N GLN A 275 -7.35 0.58 -1.73
CA GLN A 275 -6.68 1.08 -2.94
C GLN A 275 -6.42 2.59 -2.84
N LEU A 276 -7.44 3.36 -2.47
CA LEU A 276 -7.39 4.81 -2.41
C LEU A 276 -6.49 5.34 -1.30
N THR A 277 -6.60 4.81 -0.07
CA THR A 277 -5.76 5.23 1.05
C THR A 277 -4.29 4.91 0.75
N SER A 278 -3.99 3.71 0.27
CA SER A 278 -2.62 3.31 -0.06
C SER A 278 -2.00 4.18 -1.16
N LEU A 279 -2.75 4.46 -2.23
CA LEU A 279 -2.26 5.30 -3.33
C LEU A 279 -2.07 6.76 -2.89
N ALA A 280 -3.00 7.32 -2.11
CA ALA A 280 -2.85 8.67 -1.58
C ALA A 280 -1.64 8.77 -0.64
N MET A 281 -1.41 7.77 0.22
CA MET A 281 -0.24 7.71 1.09
C MET A 281 1.07 7.64 0.29
N LEU A 282 1.13 6.90 -0.81
CA LEU A 282 2.30 6.89 -1.71
C LEU A 282 2.53 8.25 -2.37
N MET A 283 1.46 8.97 -2.71
CA MET A 283 1.56 10.32 -3.26
C MET A 283 2.08 11.31 -2.23
N LEU A 284 1.62 11.24 -0.98
CA LEU A 284 1.92 12.21 0.07
C LEU A 284 3.26 11.97 0.77
N ASP A 285 3.65 10.73 1.01
CA ASP A 285 4.71 10.40 1.95
C ASP A 285 5.83 9.58 1.28
N SER A 286 7.03 10.16 1.24
CA SER A 286 8.22 9.55 0.60
C SER A 286 8.66 8.26 1.30
N TYR A 287 8.36 8.09 2.60
CA TYR A 287 8.69 6.87 3.33
C TYR A 287 8.10 5.64 2.64
N TYR A 288 6.83 5.68 2.23
CA TYR A 288 6.17 4.53 1.58
C TYR A 288 6.70 4.24 0.18
N ARG A 289 7.54 5.10 -0.39
CA ARG A 289 8.22 4.89 -1.68
C ARG A 289 9.58 4.20 -1.54
N THR A 290 10.06 4.03 -0.30
CA THR A 290 11.21 3.18 0.01
C THR A 290 10.83 1.70 -0.09
N LEU A 291 11.81 0.82 -0.27
CA LEU A 291 11.60 -0.62 -0.35
C LEU A 291 10.93 -1.14 0.94
N CYS A 292 11.43 -0.74 2.10
CA CYS A 292 10.85 -1.12 3.40
C CYS A 292 9.49 -0.45 3.64
N GLY A 293 9.37 0.85 3.34
CA GLY A 293 8.13 1.58 3.55
C GLY A 293 6.98 1.05 2.71
N PHE A 294 7.23 0.63 1.46
CA PHE A 294 6.19 0.00 0.64
C PHE A 294 5.70 -1.33 1.25
N GLN A 295 6.61 -2.14 1.78
CA GLN A 295 6.26 -3.39 2.47
C GLN A 295 5.38 -3.10 3.69
N VAL A 296 5.76 -2.07 4.47
CA VAL A 296 4.97 -1.59 5.61
C VAL A 296 3.60 -1.07 5.17
N LEU A 297 3.51 -0.35 4.05
CA LEU A 297 2.23 0.12 3.49
C LEU A 297 1.31 -1.06 3.18
N VAL A 298 1.83 -2.11 2.55
CA VAL A 298 1.06 -3.33 2.23
C VAL A 298 0.64 -4.07 3.50
N GLU A 299 1.57 -4.28 4.45
CA GLU A 299 1.25 -4.93 5.73
C GLU A 299 0.19 -4.16 6.54
N LYS A 300 0.24 -2.82 6.51
CA LYS A 300 -0.71 -1.96 7.20
C LYS A 300 -2.04 -1.87 6.44
N GLU A 301 -2.06 -1.22 5.28
CA GLU A 301 -3.32 -0.84 4.64
C GLU A 301 -4.08 -2.03 4.03
N TRP A 302 -3.37 -3.09 3.62
CA TRP A 302 -3.96 -4.25 2.99
C TRP A 302 -4.13 -5.42 3.94
N ILE A 303 -3.05 -5.84 4.61
CA ILE A 303 -3.07 -7.07 5.40
C ILE A 303 -3.75 -6.83 6.75
N SER A 304 -3.28 -5.88 7.55
CA SER A 304 -3.81 -5.65 8.90
C SER A 304 -5.24 -5.08 8.86
N PHE A 305 -5.52 -4.20 7.90
CA PHE A 305 -6.87 -3.68 7.65
C PHE A 305 -7.82 -4.64 6.93
N GLY A 306 -7.42 -5.89 6.70
CA GLY A 306 -8.33 -6.98 6.34
C GLY A 306 -8.84 -6.94 4.90
N HIS A 307 -7.99 -6.59 3.94
CA HIS A 307 -8.28 -6.92 2.55
C HIS A 307 -8.41 -8.44 2.40
N LYS A 308 -9.48 -8.88 1.74
CA LYS A 308 -9.75 -10.31 1.54
C LYS A 308 -8.85 -10.86 0.44
N PHE A 309 -7.63 -11.30 0.78
CA PHE A 309 -6.74 -11.92 -0.21
C PHE A 309 -7.30 -13.24 -0.80
N SER A 310 -8.27 -13.87 -0.13
CA SER A 310 -9.06 -14.96 -0.75
C SER A 310 -9.78 -14.56 -2.07
N ARG A 311 -9.89 -13.27 -2.39
CA ARG A 311 -10.30 -12.77 -3.73
C ARG A 311 -9.42 -13.28 -4.87
N VAL A 312 -8.21 -13.74 -4.57
CA VAL A 312 -7.33 -14.42 -5.52
C VAL A 312 -7.78 -15.87 -5.77
N GLY A 313 -8.36 -16.52 -4.76
CA GLY A 313 -8.79 -17.92 -4.82
C GLY A 313 -7.68 -18.92 -4.50
N HIS A 314 -6.86 -18.66 -3.48
CA HIS A 314 -5.78 -19.55 -3.04
C HIS A 314 -6.30 -20.96 -2.75
N GLY A 315 -5.85 -21.96 -3.54
CA GLY A 315 -6.21 -23.36 -3.36
C GLY A 315 -7.70 -23.69 -3.53
N ASP A 316 -8.51 -22.74 -4.00
CA ASP A 316 -9.95 -22.92 -4.21
C ASP A 316 -10.21 -23.38 -5.65
N GLU A 317 -10.82 -24.55 -5.80
CA GLU A 317 -11.16 -25.14 -7.10
C GLU A 317 -12.32 -24.39 -7.80
N ASN A 318 -13.11 -23.60 -7.07
CA ASN A 318 -14.23 -22.85 -7.62
C ASN A 318 -13.75 -21.60 -8.40
N HIS A 319 -13.27 -21.83 -9.62
CA HIS A 319 -12.85 -20.76 -10.53
C HIS A 319 -13.98 -19.79 -10.92
N ALA A 320 -15.25 -20.17 -10.73
CA ALA A 320 -16.43 -19.35 -11.03
C ALA A 320 -16.88 -18.47 -9.84
N ASN A 321 -16.16 -18.53 -8.71
CA ASN A 321 -16.49 -17.77 -7.50
C ASN A 321 -16.59 -16.26 -7.80
N SER A 322 -17.78 -15.70 -7.59
CA SER A 322 -18.10 -14.31 -7.87
C SER A 322 -17.45 -13.30 -6.92
N GLU A 323 -16.80 -13.76 -5.84
CA GLU A 323 -16.01 -12.91 -4.95
C GLU A 323 -14.59 -12.67 -5.46
N ARG A 324 -14.13 -13.42 -6.48
CA ARG A 324 -12.79 -13.22 -7.06
C ARG A 324 -12.71 -11.91 -7.83
N SER A 325 -11.64 -11.14 -7.60
CA SER A 325 -11.42 -9.86 -8.25
C SER A 325 -9.97 -9.37 -8.14
N PRO A 326 -9.40 -8.72 -9.16
CA PRO A 326 -7.98 -8.37 -9.23
C PRO A 326 -7.64 -7.03 -8.55
N LEU A 327 -8.17 -6.76 -7.36
CA LEU A 327 -8.07 -5.44 -6.73
C LEU A 327 -6.65 -5.08 -6.29
N PHE A 328 -5.92 -6.04 -5.71
CA PHE A 328 -4.50 -5.83 -5.38
C PHE A 328 -3.64 -5.69 -6.66
N VAL A 329 -3.99 -6.40 -7.73
CA VAL A 329 -3.33 -6.23 -9.04
C VAL A 329 -3.54 -4.82 -9.59
N GLN A 330 -4.76 -4.27 -9.51
CA GLN A 330 -5.02 -2.88 -9.90
C GLN A 330 -4.22 -1.88 -9.09
N PHE A 331 -4.05 -2.12 -7.78
CA PHE A 331 -3.21 -1.28 -6.94
C PHE A 331 -1.76 -1.31 -7.40
N ILE A 332 -1.17 -2.50 -7.61
CA ILE A 332 0.21 -2.61 -8.07
C ILE A 332 0.40 -2.02 -9.48
N ASP A 333 -0.59 -2.15 -10.37
CA ASP A 333 -0.59 -1.45 -11.68
C ASP A 333 -0.56 0.07 -11.48
N CYS A 334 -1.43 0.63 -10.62
CA CYS A 334 -1.40 2.07 -10.29
C CYS A 334 -0.02 2.51 -9.74
N VAL A 335 0.62 1.69 -8.90
CA VAL A 335 1.99 1.95 -8.42
C VAL A 335 2.97 1.94 -9.59
N TRP A 336 2.89 0.97 -10.49
CA TRP A 336 3.71 0.91 -11.69
C TRP A 336 3.54 2.16 -12.57
N GLN A 337 2.30 2.64 -12.79
CA GLN A 337 2.06 3.90 -13.51
C GLN A 337 2.82 5.07 -12.87
N MET A 338 2.82 5.17 -11.53
CA MET A 338 3.58 6.21 -10.82
C MET A 338 5.08 6.03 -10.96
N THR A 339 5.62 4.80 -10.88
CA THR A 339 7.06 4.56 -11.08
C THR A 339 7.53 4.98 -12.47
N ARG A 340 6.66 4.89 -13.48
CA ARG A 340 6.96 5.32 -14.84
C ARG A 340 6.95 6.83 -15.02
N GLN A 341 5.99 7.51 -14.40
CA GLN A 341 5.90 8.97 -14.45
C GLN A 341 6.96 9.64 -13.56
N PHE A 342 7.40 8.97 -12.50
CA PHE A 342 8.38 9.47 -11.53
C PHE A 342 9.56 8.49 -11.33
N PRO A 343 10.44 8.34 -12.34
CA PRO A 343 11.47 7.29 -12.36
C PRO A 343 12.51 7.36 -11.24
N ALA A 344 12.64 8.51 -10.56
CA ALA A 344 13.57 8.70 -9.44
C ALA A 344 12.89 8.68 -8.05
N ALA A 345 11.55 8.61 -7.98
CA ALA A 345 10.83 8.81 -6.72
C ALA A 345 10.61 7.54 -5.89
N PHE A 346 10.82 6.36 -6.48
CA PHE A 346 10.62 5.06 -5.83
C PHE A 346 11.93 4.29 -5.74
N GLN A 347 12.23 3.76 -4.55
CA GLN A 347 13.45 3.00 -4.30
C GLN A 347 13.40 1.61 -4.93
N PHE A 348 12.21 1.07 -5.15
CA PHE A 348 12.01 -0.24 -5.76
C PHE A 348 11.80 -0.14 -7.27
N ASN A 349 12.17 -1.20 -8.00
CA ASN A 349 12.05 -1.29 -9.46
C ASN A 349 10.83 -2.12 -9.91
N GLU A 350 10.66 -2.29 -11.22
CA GLU A 350 9.54 -3.07 -11.79
C GLU A 350 9.59 -4.56 -11.40
N LEU A 351 10.78 -5.16 -11.23
CA LEU A 351 10.91 -6.56 -10.83
C LEU A 351 10.32 -6.80 -9.44
N PHE A 352 10.49 -5.85 -8.52
CA PHE A 352 9.88 -5.91 -7.19
C PHE A 352 8.35 -6.02 -7.29
N LEU A 353 7.71 -5.14 -8.07
CA LEU A 353 6.25 -5.14 -8.24
C LEU A 353 5.76 -6.44 -8.88
N MET A 354 6.45 -6.94 -9.91
CA MET A 354 6.12 -8.22 -10.55
C MET A 354 6.30 -9.40 -9.58
N THR A 355 7.35 -9.40 -8.77
CA THR A 355 7.63 -10.44 -7.77
C THR A 355 6.57 -10.47 -6.67
N VAL A 356 6.10 -9.29 -6.24
CA VAL A 356 4.95 -9.18 -5.33
C VAL A 356 3.69 -9.81 -5.95
N LEU A 357 3.41 -9.56 -7.23
CA LEU A 357 2.26 -10.16 -7.91
C LEU A 357 2.43 -11.67 -8.19
N ASP A 358 3.63 -12.14 -8.51
CA ASP A 358 3.88 -13.57 -8.66
C ASP A 358 3.64 -14.31 -7.34
N HIS A 359 4.10 -13.73 -6.24
CA HIS A 359 3.93 -14.32 -4.92
C HIS A 359 2.57 -14.08 -4.28
N LEU A 360 1.78 -13.13 -4.79
CA LEU A 360 0.33 -13.06 -4.53
C LEU A 360 -0.32 -14.39 -4.92
N TYR A 361 -0.03 -14.94 -6.10
CA TYR A 361 -0.67 -16.17 -6.57
C TYR A 361 0.02 -17.45 -6.07
N SER A 362 1.34 -17.43 -5.83
CA SER A 362 2.12 -18.64 -5.59
C SER A 362 1.78 -19.40 -4.30
N CYS A 363 1.27 -18.70 -3.29
CA CYS A 363 1.13 -19.20 -1.92
C CYS A 363 2.44 -19.77 -1.30
N LEU A 364 3.61 -19.44 -1.84
CA LEU A 364 4.90 -19.86 -1.29
C LEU A 364 5.17 -19.24 0.09
N PHE A 365 4.69 -18.01 0.28
CA PHE A 365 4.83 -17.23 1.50
C PHE A 365 3.47 -17.04 2.17
N GLY A 366 3.47 -16.86 3.50
CA GLY A 366 2.26 -16.57 4.25
C GLY A 366 1.77 -15.13 4.14
N THR A 367 2.53 -14.23 3.52
CA THR A 367 2.25 -12.78 3.48
C THR A 367 0.83 -12.47 3.01
N PHE A 368 0.37 -13.09 1.92
CA PHE A 368 -0.95 -12.83 1.33
C PHE A 368 -2.00 -13.92 1.62
N LEU A 369 -1.77 -14.78 2.62
CA LEU A 369 -2.77 -15.76 3.03
C LEU A 369 -3.81 -15.14 3.98
N TYR A 370 -5.02 -15.72 3.97
CA TYR A 370 -6.16 -15.37 4.85
C TYR A 370 -6.72 -13.96 4.59
N ASN A 371 -7.71 -13.54 5.39
CA ASN A 371 -8.51 -12.34 5.09
C ASN A 371 -8.47 -11.24 6.16
N SER A 372 -7.91 -11.52 7.34
CA SER A 372 -7.75 -10.52 8.40
C SER A 372 -6.58 -10.85 9.32
N GLU A 373 -6.12 -9.86 10.08
CA GLU A 373 -5.11 -10.04 11.13
C GLU A 373 -5.55 -11.10 12.15
N ALA A 374 -6.83 -11.09 12.56
CA ALA A 374 -7.40 -12.06 13.49
C ALA A 374 -7.28 -13.50 12.96
N GLU A 375 -7.65 -13.73 11.70
CA GLU A 375 -7.54 -15.05 11.06
C GLU A 375 -6.08 -15.50 10.97
N ARG A 376 -5.17 -14.59 10.61
CA ARG A 376 -3.73 -14.86 10.52
C ARG A 376 -3.11 -15.20 11.87
N ALA A 377 -3.54 -14.52 12.93
CA ALA A 377 -3.13 -14.82 14.30
C ALA A 377 -3.65 -16.20 14.75
N ALA A 378 -4.92 -16.50 14.52
CA ALA A 378 -5.54 -17.78 14.86
C ALA A 378 -4.91 -18.97 14.10
N LYS A 379 -4.38 -18.74 12.90
CA LYS A 379 -3.67 -19.74 12.10
C LYS A 379 -2.16 -19.78 12.33
N GLU A 380 -1.65 -18.90 13.20
CA GLU A 380 -0.23 -18.80 13.54
C GLU A 380 0.67 -18.61 12.29
N VAL A 381 0.22 -17.77 11.35
CA VAL A 381 0.90 -17.59 10.06
C VAL A 381 2.36 -17.18 10.23
N GLN A 382 2.63 -16.31 11.19
CA GLN A 382 3.98 -15.79 11.45
C GLN A 382 4.98 -16.87 11.88
N THR A 383 4.52 -17.95 12.52
CA THR A 383 5.41 -19.03 12.99
C THR A 383 5.40 -20.23 12.05
N LYS A 384 4.31 -20.45 11.30
CA LYS A 384 4.14 -21.60 10.39
C LYS A 384 4.57 -21.34 8.96
N THR A 385 4.82 -20.09 8.58
CA THR A 385 5.15 -19.71 7.20
C THR A 385 6.28 -18.68 7.15
N VAL A 386 6.89 -18.53 5.97
CA VAL A 386 7.89 -17.49 5.71
C VAL A 386 7.21 -16.24 5.13
N SER A 387 7.73 -15.06 5.45
CA SER A 387 7.29 -13.80 4.85
C SER A 387 7.95 -13.58 3.49
N LEU A 388 7.20 -13.11 2.50
CA LEU A 388 7.72 -12.63 1.21
C LEU A 388 8.81 -11.58 1.42
N TRP A 389 8.63 -10.71 2.42
CA TRP A 389 9.58 -9.65 2.72
C TRP A 389 10.93 -10.19 3.18
N SER A 390 10.97 -11.35 3.84
CA SER A 390 12.23 -12.01 4.22
C SER A 390 13.04 -12.40 2.97
N TYR A 391 12.37 -12.88 1.92
CA TYR A 391 13.01 -13.22 0.65
C TYR A 391 13.45 -11.97 -0.13
N ILE A 392 12.59 -10.95 -0.22
CA ILE A 392 12.93 -9.71 -0.94
C ILE A 392 14.10 -9.00 -0.26
N ASN A 393 14.07 -8.89 1.07
CA ASN A 393 15.09 -8.17 1.83
C ASN A 393 16.41 -8.95 1.97
N SER A 394 16.46 -10.23 1.60
CA SER A 394 17.72 -10.98 1.51
C SER A 394 18.53 -10.68 0.25
N GLN A 395 17.93 -10.04 -0.76
CA GLN A 395 18.59 -9.66 -2.02
C GLN A 395 18.11 -8.27 -2.51
N PRO A 396 18.24 -7.21 -1.68
CA PRO A 396 17.66 -5.90 -1.98
C PRO A 396 18.19 -5.28 -3.27
N GLU A 397 19.41 -5.63 -3.70
CA GLU A 397 20.01 -5.12 -4.94
C GLU A 397 19.24 -5.51 -6.21
N ASP A 398 18.55 -6.66 -6.24
CA ASP A 398 17.76 -7.08 -7.41
C ASP A 398 16.49 -6.24 -7.57
N PHE A 399 16.00 -5.70 -6.45
CA PHE A 399 14.74 -4.98 -6.35
C PHE A 399 14.92 -3.46 -6.29
N SER A 400 16.15 -2.97 -6.21
CA SER A 400 16.45 -1.55 -6.05
C SER A 400 16.50 -0.81 -7.38
N ASN A 401 16.08 0.45 -7.36
CA ASN A 401 16.14 1.39 -8.46
C ASN A 401 17.42 2.24 -8.34
N PRO A 402 18.38 2.14 -9.28
CA PRO A 402 19.62 2.93 -9.24
C PRO A 402 19.39 4.43 -9.38
N PHE A 403 18.25 4.87 -9.92
CA PHE A 403 17.91 6.27 -10.12
C PHE A 403 17.16 6.89 -8.93
N TYR A 404 16.90 6.12 -7.88
CA TYR A 404 16.19 6.62 -6.72
C TYR A 404 16.94 7.78 -6.05
N VAL A 405 16.17 8.83 -5.77
CA VAL A 405 16.58 10.01 -5.00
C VAL A 405 15.53 10.21 -3.91
N ASP A 406 16.01 10.34 -2.67
CA ASP A 406 15.16 10.63 -1.54
C ASP A 406 14.83 12.12 -1.49
N TYR A 407 13.70 12.49 -2.10
CA TYR A 407 13.14 13.82 -1.97
C TYR A 407 12.19 13.85 -0.77
N GLU A 408 12.74 14.23 0.39
CA GLU A 408 11.93 14.45 1.59
C GLU A 408 10.80 15.46 1.29
N HIS A 409 9.60 15.15 1.79
CA HIS A 409 8.40 16.01 1.70
C HIS A 409 7.91 16.36 0.28
N HIS A 410 8.37 15.66 -0.77
CA HIS A 410 7.86 15.90 -2.12
C HIS A 410 6.59 15.08 -2.40
N VAL A 411 5.46 15.75 -2.62
CA VAL A 411 4.18 15.12 -3.01
C VAL A 411 4.14 14.81 -4.50
N LEU A 412 3.71 13.61 -4.88
CA LEU A 412 3.58 13.18 -6.27
C LEU A 412 2.14 13.34 -6.77
N TYR A 413 1.98 14.02 -7.90
CA TYR A 413 0.69 14.14 -8.60
C TYR A 413 0.77 13.50 -9.99
N PRO A 414 0.38 12.22 -10.15
CA PRO A 414 0.44 11.58 -11.45
C PRO A 414 -0.55 12.20 -12.43
N LEU A 415 -0.16 12.23 -13.70
CA LEU A 415 -1.02 12.59 -14.81
C LEU A 415 -2.01 11.45 -15.09
N VAL A 416 -3.28 11.69 -14.75
CA VAL A 416 -4.38 10.71 -14.86
C VAL A 416 -5.16 10.82 -16.18
N SER A 417 -4.54 11.33 -17.24
CA SER A 417 -5.15 11.31 -18.57
C SER A 417 -4.85 9.98 -19.25
N SER A 418 -5.81 9.46 -20.03
CA SER A 418 -5.63 8.23 -20.82
C SER A 418 -4.42 8.26 -21.76
N ARG A 419 -3.89 9.44 -22.08
CA ARG A 419 -2.66 9.62 -22.90
C ARG A 419 -1.35 9.34 -22.13
N HIS A 420 -1.39 9.33 -20.80
CA HIS A 420 -0.21 9.15 -19.94
C HIS A 420 -0.21 7.81 -19.20
N LEU A 421 -1.32 7.08 -19.25
CA LEU A 421 -1.42 5.73 -18.73
C LEU A 421 -1.12 4.76 -19.85
N GLU A 422 -0.33 3.74 -19.57
CA GLU A 422 -0.01 2.70 -20.55
C GLU A 422 -0.38 1.33 -20.03
N LEU A 423 -0.57 0.39 -20.94
CA LEU A 423 -0.69 -1.01 -20.56
C LEU A 423 0.64 -1.49 -20.00
N TRP A 424 0.62 -2.13 -18.84
CA TRP A 424 1.79 -2.78 -18.25
C TRP A 424 2.15 -4.07 -19.01
N THR A 425 2.75 -3.91 -20.18
CA THR A 425 3.09 -5.01 -21.09
C THR A 425 4.06 -6.02 -20.46
N SER A 426 5.02 -5.54 -19.67
CA SER A 426 5.97 -6.39 -18.92
C SER A 426 5.29 -7.34 -17.93
N TYR A 427 4.05 -7.07 -17.50
CA TYR A 427 3.27 -7.96 -16.65
C TYR A 427 2.19 -8.70 -17.45
N TYR A 428 1.30 -7.98 -18.13
CA TYR A 428 0.14 -8.57 -18.81
C TYR A 428 0.49 -9.38 -20.06
N ALA A 429 1.54 -8.99 -20.78
CA ALA A 429 1.97 -9.63 -22.03
C ALA A 429 3.34 -10.30 -21.92
N ARG A 430 3.81 -10.58 -20.68
CA ARG A 430 5.16 -11.08 -20.39
C ARG A 430 5.52 -12.43 -21.00
N TRP A 431 4.50 -13.21 -21.36
CA TRP A 431 4.64 -14.52 -22.00
C TRP A 431 4.61 -14.45 -23.52
N ASN A 432 4.29 -13.29 -24.11
CA ASN A 432 4.33 -13.09 -25.54
C ASN A 432 5.79 -12.81 -25.98
N PRO A 433 6.43 -13.67 -26.79
CA PRO A 433 7.83 -13.48 -27.19
C PRO A 433 8.09 -12.18 -27.95
N ARG A 434 7.07 -11.59 -28.60
CA ARG A 434 7.18 -10.33 -29.34
C ARG A 434 7.14 -9.09 -28.44
N MET A 435 6.46 -9.19 -27.30
CA MET A 435 6.31 -8.05 -26.36
C MET A 435 7.28 -8.12 -25.18
N ARG A 436 7.79 -9.32 -24.88
CA ARG A 436 8.75 -9.51 -23.80
C ARG A 436 10.07 -8.80 -24.13
N PRO A 437 10.63 -7.99 -23.19
CA PRO A 437 11.99 -7.47 -23.32
C PRO A 437 12.98 -8.61 -23.54
N GLN A 438 13.81 -8.52 -24.58
CA GLN A 438 14.79 -9.56 -24.91
C GLN A 438 15.93 -9.63 -23.88
N VAL A 439 16.25 -8.49 -23.26
CA VAL A 439 17.22 -8.37 -22.18
C VAL A 439 16.46 -8.13 -20.87
N PRO A 440 16.75 -8.86 -19.79
CA PRO A 440 16.12 -8.61 -18.50
C PRO A 440 16.52 -7.24 -17.93
N VAL A 441 15.59 -6.29 -17.90
CA VAL A 441 15.83 -4.90 -17.46
C VAL A 441 16.46 -4.83 -16.06
N HIS A 442 16.05 -5.71 -15.14
CA HIS A 442 16.58 -5.75 -13.78
C HIS A 442 18.08 -6.09 -13.70
N GLN A 443 18.63 -6.86 -14.65
CA GLN A 443 20.06 -7.16 -14.68
C GLN A 443 20.84 -5.89 -14.99
N THR A 444 20.38 -5.10 -15.96
CA THR A 444 20.95 -3.79 -16.27
C THR A 444 20.83 -2.83 -15.09
N LEU A 445 19.69 -2.80 -14.38
CA LEU A 445 19.53 -1.96 -13.18
C LEU A 445 20.51 -2.36 -12.07
N LYS A 446 20.75 -3.66 -11.88
CA LYS A 446 21.73 -4.18 -10.92
C LYS A 446 23.17 -3.78 -11.28
N GLU A 447 23.55 -3.89 -12.55
CA GLU A 447 24.84 -3.43 -13.05
C GLU A 447 25.03 -1.92 -12.82
N LEU A 448 23.99 -1.12 -13.03
CA LEU A 448 24.00 0.32 -12.76
C LEU A 448 24.18 0.63 -11.27
N LEU A 449 23.61 -0.18 -10.36
CA LEU A 449 23.85 -0.03 -8.91
C LEU A 449 25.31 -0.27 -8.54
N ILE A 450 25.92 -1.31 -9.11
CA ILE A 450 27.34 -1.63 -8.91
C ILE A 450 28.21 -0.47 -9.41
N LEU A 451 27.97 -0.03 -10.65
CA LEU A 451 28.71 1.08 -11.25
C LEU A 451 28.54 2.39 -10.45
N ARG A 452 27.32 2.69 -9.97
CA ARG A 452 27.06 3.84 -9.11
C ARG A 452 27.90 3.78 -7.82
N ALA A 453 27.96 2.62 -7.17
CA ALA A 453 28.75 2.45 -5.94
C ALA A 453 30.26 2.62 -6.18
N GLU A 454 30.78 2.12 -7.31
CA GLU A 454 32.18 2.31 -7.71
C GLU A 454 32.51 3.78 -7.99
N LEU A 455 31.65 4.47 -8.76
CA LEU A 455 31.81 5.88 -9.06
C LEU A 455 31.74 6.74 -7.79
N GLN A 456 30.82 6.44 -6.88
CA GLN A 456 30.68 7.16 -5.62
C GLN A 456 31.96 7.05 -4.79
N ARG A 457 32.54 5.84 -4.68
CA ARG A 457 33.82 5.62 -3.97
C ARG A 457 34.95 6.43 -4.60
N LYS A 458 35.04 6.43 -5.93
CA LYS A 458 36.07 7.19 -6.65
C LYS A 458 35.91 8.70 -6.44
N VAL A 459 34.69 9.21 -6.38
CA VAL A 459 34.41 10.61 -6.06
C VAL A 459 34.89 10.95 -4.64
N GLU A 460 34.59 10.10 -3.66
CA GLU A 460 35.02 10.30 -2.27
C GLU A 460 36.55 10.27 -2.13
N GLU A 461 37.23 9.38 -2.86
CA GLU A 461 38.70 9.32 -2.92
C GLU A 461 39.29 10.61 -3.51
N LEU A 462 38.81 11.05 -4.66
CA LEU A 462 39.26 12.29 -5.31
C LEU A 462 38.96 13.53 -4.46
N GLN A 463 37.84 13.56 -3.74
CA GLN A 463 37.50 14.65 -2.80
C GLN A 463 38.48 14.71 -1.63
N LYS A 464 38.87 13.55 -1.07
CA LYS A 464 39.88 13.48 -0.01
C LYS A 464 41.26 13.94 -0.52
N GLU A 465 41.64 13.53 -1.72
CA GLU A 465 42.89 13.98 -2.36
C GLU A 465 42.89 15.50 -2.57
N ALA A 466 41.80 16.07 -3.09
CA ALA A 466 41.67 17.51 -3.27
C ALA A 466 41.76 18.30 -1.95
N PHE A 467 41.12 17.81 -0.88
CA PHE A 467 41.19 18.43 0.46
C PHE A 467 42.59 18.37 1.07
N SER A 468 43.34 17.30 0.79
CA SER A 468 44.73 17.15 1.24
C SER A 468 45.73 18.04 0.48
N GLN A 469 45.36 18.54 -0.70
CA GLN A 469 46.20 19.38 -1.56
C GLN A 469 45.90 20.88 -1.46
N SER A 470 44.85 21.29 -0.73
CA SER A 470 44.60 22.71 -0.42
C SER A 470 45.65 23.26 0.56
N PRO A 471 46.49 24.25 0.19
CA PRO A 471 47.48 24.82 1.10
C PRO A 471 46.80 25.67 2.18
N SER A 472 47.22 25.50 3.43
CA SER A 472 47.02 26.48 4.50
C SER A 472 47.71 27.80 4.14
N SER A 473 46.99 28.73 3.51
CA SER A 473 47.41 30.14 3.47
C SER A 473 46.90 30.84 4.72
N SER A 474 47.51 30.55 5.86
CA SER A 474 47.42 31.38 7.05
C SER A 474 48.79 31.42 7.73
N SER A 475 49.17 32.63 8.16
CA SER A 475 50.43 33.08 8.79
C SER A 475 51.58 33.35 7.78
N GLU A 476 52.21 34.53 7.67
CA GLU A 476 52.36 35.70 8.55
C GLU A 476 52.64 36.97 7.70
N HIS A 477 52.02 38.11 8.01
CA HIS A 477 52.73 39.39 8.03
C HIS A 477 51.99 40.39 8.94
N SER A 478 52.72 40.89 9.94
CA SER A 478 52.31 41.77 11.02
C SER A 478 52.02 43.23 10.56
N PRO A 479 51.41 44.08 11.42
CA PRO A 479 50.78 45.33 11.00
C PRO A 479 51.77 46.52 10.99
N SER A 480 51.58 47.45 10.05
CA SER A 480 52.14 48.80 10.14
C SER A 480 51.09 49.83 9.72
N HIS A 481 50.73 50.70 10.67
CA HIS A 481 49.93 51.90 10.46
C HIS A 481 50.60 52.87 9.48
N THR A 482 49.83 53.49 8.57
CA THR A 482 49.82 54.95 8.37
C THR A 482 48.68 55.40 7.43
N HIS A 483 48.18 56.62 7.70
CA HIS A 483 47.05 57.33 7.11
C HIS A 483 47.10 57.56 5.58
N ALA A 484 45.92 57.59 4.93
CA ALA A 484 45.26 58.80 4.40
C ALA A 484 44.49 58.58 3.07
N THR A 485 43.23 59.06 3.08
CA THR A 485 42.46 59.72 1.99
C THR A 485 42.00 58.96 0.74
N GLY A 486 40.71 59.12 0.42
CA GLY A 486 40.24 59.21 -0.97
C GLY A 486 39.01 58.38 -1.34
N THR A 487 37.89 59.06 -1.59
CA THR A 487 36.53 58.59 -1.90
C THR A 487 36.35 58.17 -3.40
N PRO A 488 35.13 57.86 -3.93
CA PRO A 488 34.80 56.60 -4.64
C PRO A 488 34.43 56.80 -6.14
N LEU A 489 33.99 55.73 -6.84
CA LEU A 489 32.86 55.67 -7.81
C LEU A 489 33.07 54.63 -8.95
N HIS A 490 31.99 53.87 -9.25
CA HIS A 490 31.40 53.48 -10.57
C HIS A 490 32.33 52.89 -11.69
N THR A 491 31.95 52.07 -12.67
CA THR A 491 30.70 51.63 -13.33
C THR A 491 31.09 50.55 -14.37
N GLY A 492 30.16 49.65 -14.68
CA GLY A 492 29.78 49.28 -16.06
C GLY A 492 30.71 48.32 -16.83
N VAL A 493 30.19 47.42 -17.67
CA VAL A 493 28.91 47.37 -18.40
C VAL A 493 28.36 45.96 -18.41
#